data_AF-A0A851NG60-F1
#
_entry.id   AF-A0A851NG60-F1
#
_cell.length_a   1.000
_cell.length_b   1.000
_cell.length_c   1.000
_cell.angle_alpha   90.00
_cell.angle_beta   90.00
_cell.angle_gamma   90.00
#
_symmetry.space_group_name_H-M   'P 1'
#
loop_
_entity.id
_entity.type
_entity.pdbx_description
1 polymer ?
#
loop_
_entity_poly.entity_id
_entity_poly.type
_entity_poly.pdbx_seq_one_letter_code
_entity_poly.pdbx_strand_id
1 'polypeptide(L)' 'KMSLLRQAYSSLFRRTSTFALTIVLGAVVFERAFDQGADAIFEHLNKGKLWKHIKHKYES' A
#
# COMPACT_ATOMS: atom_id res chain seq x y z
N LYS A 1 -21.93 -2.68 23.63
CA LYS A 1 -20.74 -3.09 22.85
C LYS A 1 -20.42 -1.96 21.87
N MET A 2 -19.28 -1.26 22.00
CA MET A 2 -18.95 -0.17 21.08
C MET A 2 -18.55 -0.74 19.73
N SER A 3 -19.19 -0.28 18.65
CA SER A 3 -18.84 -0.63 17.27
C SER A 3 -17.44 -0.11 16.92
N LEU A 4 -16.62 -0.91 16.22
CA LEU A 4 -15.29 -0.53 15.73
C LEU A 4 -15.33 0.75 14.89
N LEU A 5 -16.33 0.89 14.03
CA LEU A 5 -16.52 2.08 13.20
C LEU A 5 -16.80 3.33 14.05
N ARG A 6 -17.56 3.16 15.14
CA ARG A 6 -17.86 4.27 16.07
C ARG A 6 -16.61 4.74 16.80
N GLN A 7 -15.73 3.81 17.16
CA GLN A 7 -14.43 4.12 17.79
C GLN A 7 -13.48 4.80 16.80
N ALA A 8 -13.37 4.29 15.58
CA ALA A 8 -12.56 4.90 14.53
C ALA A 8 -13.03 6.34 14.22
N TYR A 9 -14.35 6.55 14.11
CA TYR A 9 -14.92 7.87 13.90
C TYR A 9 -14.58 8.82 15.05
N SER A 10 -14.79 8.41 16.31
CA SER A 10 -14.52 9.29 17.45
C SER A 10 -13.03 9.64 17.61
N SER A 11 -12.13 8.72 17.26
CA SER A 11 -10.69 8.88 17.51
C SER A 11 -9.94 9.52 16.34
N LEU A 12 -10.30 9.18 15.10
CA LEU A 12 -9.53 9.57 13.92
C LEU A 12 -10.29 10.60 13.07
N PHE A 13 -11.59 10.39 12.86
CA PHE A 13 -12.33 11.12 11.81
C PHE A 13 -13.23 12.26 12.32
N ARG A 14 -13.40 12.45 13.64
CA ARG A 14 -14.31 13.47 14.20
C ARG A 14 -13.76 14.90 14.15
N ARG A 15 -12.45 15.11 14.33
CA ARG A 15 -11.82 16.43 14.30
C ARG A 15 -11.06 16.61 12.99
N THR A 16 -11.20 17.76 12.33
CA THR A 16 -10.56 18.02 11.02
C THR A 16 -9.03 17.86 11.06
N SER A 17 -8.39 18.26 12.16
CA SER A 17 -6.93 18.11 12.32
C SER A 17 -6.48 16.65 12.41
N THR A 18 -7.16 15.83 13.22
CA THR A 18 -6.86 14.39 13.33
C THR A 18 -7.24 13.64 12.06
N PHE A 19 -8.30 14.09 11.38
CA PHE A 19 -8.75 13.56 10.10
C PHE A 19 -7.67 13.77 9.02
N ALA A 20 -7.19 15.00 8.85
CA ALA A 20 -6.14 15.31 7.89
C ALA A 20 -4.84 14.53 8.19
N LEU A 21 -4.42 14.48 9.46
CA LEU A 21 -3.25 13.68 9.87
C LEU A 21 -3.43 12.20 9.53
N THR A 22 -4.61 11.63 9.80
CA THR A 22 -4.91 10.23 9.51
C THR A 22 -4.82 9.94 8.01
N ILE A 23 -5.31 10.85 7.15
CA ILE A 23 -5.22 10.70 5.69
C ILE A 23 -3.76 10.75 5.23
N VAL A 24 -2.97 11.72 5.69
CA VAL A 24 -1.57 11.86 5.25
C VAL A 24 -0.76 10.61 5.63
N LEU A 25 -0.85 10.17 6.88
CA LEU A 25 -0.16 8.96 7.33
C LEU A 25 -0.69 7.71 6.62
N GLY A 26 -2.01 7.62 6.46
CA GLY A 26 -2.66 6.54 5.73
C GLY A 26 -2.19 6.45 4.29
N ALA A 27 -2.04 7.59 3.60
CA ALA A 27 -1.58 7.65 2.22
C ALA A 27 -0.15 7.17 2.07
N VAL A 28 0.78 7.59 2.93
CA VAL A 28 2.20 7.16 2.87
C VAL A 28 2.34 5.66 3.09
N VAL A 29 1.60 5.11 4.08
CA VAL A 29 1.62 3.66 4.34
C VAL A 29 0.96 2.89 3.19
N PHE A 30 -0.17 3.41 2.68
CA PHE A 30 -0.89 2.80 1.57
C PHE A 30 -0.05 2.77 0.30
N GLU A 31 0.60 3.87 -0.08
CA GLU A 31 1.49 3.97 -1.25
C GLU A 31 2.53 2.84 -1.23
N ARG A 32 3.29 2.72 -0.15
CA ARG A 32 4.36 1.71 -0.02
C ARG A 32 3.84 0.27 -0.13
N ALA A 33 2.68 -0.01 0.47
CA ALA A 33 2.08 -1.34 0.47
C ALA A 33 1.43 -1.67 -0.87
N PHE A 34 0.75 -0.69 -1.47
CA PHE A 34 0.07 -0.83 -2.75
C PHE A 34 1.08 -1.03 -3.88
N ASP A 35 2.13 -0.21 -3.95
CA ASP A 35 3.17 -0.35 -4.99
C ASP A 35 3.83 -1.72 -4.94
N GLN A 36 4.28 -2.17 -3.76
CA GLN A 36 4.89 -3.49 -3.62
C GLN A 36 3.93 -4.63 -3.97
N GLY A 37 2.67 -4.53 -3.54
CA GLY A 37 1.66 -5.54 -3.84
C GLY A 37 1.32 -5.59 -5.33
N ALA A 38 1.11 -4.44 -5.95
CA ALA A 38 0.79 -4.31 -7.36
C ALA A 38 1.97 -4.78 -8.24
N ASP A 39 3.19 -4.37 -7.90
CA ASP A 39 4.40 -4.84 -8.56
C ASP A 39 4.50 -6.35 -8.45
N ALA A 40 4.37 -6.94 -7.26
CA ALA A 40 4.44 -8.38 -7.06
C ALA A 40 3.42 -9.15 -7.91
N ILE A 41 2.17 -8.67 -7.97
CA ILE A 41 1.12 -9.24 -8.82
C ILE A 41 1.54 -9.14 -10.29
N PHE A 42 2.02 -7.97 -10.73
CA PHE A 42 2.44 -7.73 -12.10
C PHE A 42 3.64 -8.60 -12.51
N GLU A 43 4.64 -8.77 -11.63
CA GLU A 43 5.78 -9.65 -11.88
C GLU A 43 5.33 -11.09 -12.00
N HIS A 44 4.44 -11.53 -11.11
CA HIS A 44 3.92 -12.90 -11.10
C HIS A 44 3.18 -13.23 -12.39
N LEU A 45 2.30 -12.33 -12.84
CA LEU A 45 1.54 -12.49 -14.09
C LEU A 45 2.45 -12.48 -15.34
N ASN A 46 3.61 -11.84 -15.25
CA ASN A 46 4.56 -11.70 -16.36
C ASN A 46 5.87 -12.48 -16.13
N LYS A 47 5.81 -13.54 -15.32
CA LYS A 47 6.96 -14.38 -15.00
C LYS A 47 7.67 -14.86 -16.27
N GLY A 48 8.99 -14.70 -16.32
CA GLY A 48 9.83 -15.04 -17.46
C GLY A 48 9.82 -14.06 -18.64
N LYS A 49 8.92 -13.06 -18.66
CA LYS A 49 8.83 -12.06 -19.74
C LYS A 49 9.59 -10.76 -19.44
N LEU A 50 9.58 -10.33 -18.18
CA LEU A 50 10.25 -9.09 -17.76
C LEU A 50 11.78 -9.22 -17.80
N TRP A 51 12.47 -8.11 -18.12
CA TRP A 51 13.94 -8.04 -18.11
C TRP A 51 14.52 -8.54 -16.79
N LYS A 52 13.98 -8.11 -15.65
CA LYS A 52 14.42 -8.58 -14.31
C LYS A 52 14.44 -10.10 -14.14
N HIS A 53 13.60 -10.84 -14.87
CA HIS A 53 13.57 -12.30 -14.82
C HIS A 53 14.67 -12.94 -15.67
N ILE A 54 15.13 -12.28 -16.74
CA ILE A 54 16.12 -12.84 -17.69
C ILE A 54 17.48 -12.15 -17.61
N LYS A 55 17.60 -11.06 -16.87
CA LYS A 55 18.81 -10.24 -16.71
C LYS A 55 20.04 -11.07 -16.33
N HIS A 56 19.87 -12.04 -15.44
CA HIS A 56 20.91 -12.98 -15.02
C HIS A 56 21.53 -13.83 -16.15
N LYS A 57 20.93 -13.86 -17.34
CA LYS A 57 21.49 -14.54 -18.51
C LYS A 57 22.52 -13.70 -19.27
N TYR A 58 22.58 -12.41 -18.97
CA TYR A 58 23.33 -11.42 -19.77
C TYR A 58 24.26 -10.54 -18.92
N GLU A 59 24.26 -10.74 -17.60
CA GLU A 59 25.18 -10.09 -16.68
C GLU A 59 26.20 -11.11 -16.18
N SER A 60 27.47 -10.69 -16.12
CA SER A 60 28.62 -11.52 -15.74
C SER A 60 28.63 -11.91 -14.26
#